data_AF-A0AAU2ZI85-F1
#
_entry.id   AF-A0AAU2ZI85-F1
#
_cell.length_a   1.000
_cell.length_b   1.000
_cell.length_c   1.000
_cell.angle_alpha   90.00
_cell.angle_beta   90.00
_cell.angle_gamma   90.00
#
_symmetry.space_group_name_H-M   'P 1'
#
loop_
_entity.id
_entity.type
_entity.pdbx_description
1 polymer ?
#
loop_
_entity_poly.entity_id
_entity_poly.type
_entity_poly.pdbx_seq_one_letter_code
_entity_poly.pdbx_strand_id
1 'polypeptide(L)'
;MKFASGLRGRRFAWSAVAATTVVLVLPAASPAFAAGASATGPEGQKLSVSKASGLAEAGETVTVSGSGYNTEKGIYVAFCVDNGAGKTPTPCVGGVDMTGDSGASVWVSSNPPSYGEGLAKPYTGSAHKGSFSVQIKVRAKDANTDCTKSGVTCSVITRNDHTRGGDQSQTVRIPVTFGGGASSDSDDTASAGPSSTATAGSGSTTNGTAGTGSSTSSSGGSMASTGADLAMPLGLTAAGLVAVGAGTWFWARRRRAGRPGDASTG
;
A
#
# COMPACT_ATOMS: atom_id res chain seq x y z
N MET A 1 11.71 -55.26 81.07
CA MET A 1 12.19 -55.61 79.71
C MET A 1 12.36 -54.26 78.99
N LYS A 2 13.60 -53.73 78.86
CA LYS A 2 14.47 -53.78 77.66
C LYS A 2 13.83 -53.08 76.45
N PHE A 3 14.39 -52.13 75.69
CA PHE A 3 15.71 -51.50 75.54
C PHE A 3 15.52 -50.19 74.72
N ALA A 4 16.49 -49.28 74.81
CA ALA A 4 16.68 -48.13 73.91
C ALA A 4 17.07 -48.56 72.48
N SER A 5 16.88 -47.69 71.47
CA SER A 5 17.93 -47.37 70.47
C SER A 5 17.45 -46.34 69.46
N GLY A 6 18.20 -45.24 69.30
CA GLY A 6 18.17 -44.44 68.07
C GLY A 6 18.92 -45.14 66.93
N LEU A 7 18.83 -44.62 65.70
CA LEU A 7 19.97 -43.98 65.01
C LEU A 7 19.66 -43.61 63.55
N ARG A 8 20.41 -42.58 63.11
CA ARG A 8 21.03 -42.39 61.79
C ARG A 8 20.13 -41.90 60.64
N GLY A 9 20.20 -40.58 60.45
CA GLY A 9 20.04 -39.98 59.13
C GLY A 9 21.17 -40.39 58.17
N ARG A 10 20.82 -40.47 56.89
CA ARG A 10 21.78 -40.49 55.78
C ARG A 10 21.30 -39.50 54.73
N ARG A 11 22.12 -38.50 54.46
CA ARG A 11 21.91 -37.50 53.43
C ARG A 11 22.13 -38.15 52.06
N PHE A 12 21.16 -38.04 51.17
CA PHE A 12 21.34 -38.37 49.76
C PHE A 12 21.99 -37.17 49.08
N ALA A 13 23.22 -37.36 48.58
CA ALA A 13 23.89 -36.40 47.72
C ALA A 13 23.34 -36.56 46.29
N TRP A 14 22.75 -35.50 45.75
CA TRP A 14 22.41 -35.40 44.34
C TRP A 14 23.64 -34.92 43.57
N SER A 15 24.18 -35.78 42.70
CA SER A 15 25.14 -35.38 41.67
C SER A 15 24.36 -34.82 40.48
N ALA A 16 24.44 -33.50 40.28
CA ALA A 16 23.91 -32.85 39.07
C ALA A 16 24.92 -33.01 37.92
N VAL A 17 24.52 -33.71 36.87
CA VAL A 17 25.24 -33.76 35.59
C VAL A 17 24.76 -32.58 34.76
N ALA A 18 25.61 -31.57 34.56
CA ALA A 18 25.33 -30.44 33.68
C ALA A 18 25.58 -30.85 32.22
N ALA A 19 24.51 -31.01 31.45
CA ALA A 19 24.57 -31.21 30.01
C ALA A 19 24.55 -29.84 29.30
N THR A 20 25.66 -29.47 28.67
CA THR A 20 25.79 -28.26 27.85
C THR A 20 25.17 -28.50 26.47
N THR A 21 23.99 -27.95 26.23
CA THR A 21 23.33 -27.92 24.92
C THR A 21 23.86 -26.77 24.08
N VAL A 22 24.54 -27.10 22.98
CA VAL A 22 24.94 -26.13 21.93
C VAL A 22 23.71 -25.85 21.08
N VAL A 23 23.16 -24.63 21.17
CA VAL A 23 22.04 -24.17 20.33
C VAL A 23 22.61 -23.55 19.06
N LEU A 24 22.42 -24.25 17.93
CA LEU A 24 22.76 -23.76 16.60
C LEU A 24 21.67 -22.77 16.14
N VAL A 25 21.98 -21.48 16.08
CA VAL A 25 21.06 -20.44 15.60
C VAL A 25 21.15 -20.38 14.07
N LEU A 26 20.16 -20.91 13.36
CA LEU A 26 20.02 -20.68 11.92
C LEU A 26 19.33 -19.32 11.68
N PRO A 27 19.86 -18.46 10.78
CA PRO A 27 19.15 -17.26 10.36
C PRO A 27 17.92 -17.65 9.54
N ALA A 28 16.73 -17.30 10.05
CA ALA A 28 15.48 -17.42 9.32
C ALA A 28 15.44 -16.36 8.20
N ALA A 29 15.81 -16.72 6.98
CA ALA A 29 15.48 -15.93 5.80
C ALA A 29 13.96 -15.94 5.64
N SER A 30 13.33 -14.78 5.84
CA SER A 30 11.90 -14.63 5.59
C SER A 30 11.64 -14.80 4.08
N PRO A 31 10.66 -15.62 3.66
CA PRO A 31 10.34 -15.73 2.25
C PRO A 31 9.85 -14.36 1.76
N ALA A 32 10.55 -13.80 0.78
CA ALA A 32 10.04 -12.68 0.00
C ALA A 32 8.87 -13.21 -0.82
N PHE A 33 7.64 -13.06 -0.31
CA PHE A 33 6.45 -13.33 -1.10
C PHE A 33 6.44 -12.35 -2.27
N ALA A 34 6.63 -12.86 -3.49
CA ALA A 34 6.29 -12.11 -4.67
C ALA A 34 4.80 -11.76 -4.56
N ALA A 35 4.50 -10.47 -4.37
CA ALA A 35 3.13 -10.01 -4.28
C ALA A 35 2.43 -10.34 -5.61
N GLY A 36 1.53 -11.31 -5.57
CA GLY A 36 0.71 -11.65 -6.73
C GLY A 36 -0.07 -10.41 -7.16
N ALA A 37 -0.07 -10.10 -8.45
CA ALA A 37 -0.76 -8.93 -8.98
C ALA A 37 -2.29 -9.12 -9.07
N SER A 38 -2.85 -10.06 -8.31
CA SER A 38 -4.28 -10.38 -8.28
C SER A 38 -4.69 -10.96 -6.93
N ALA A 39 -5.94 -10.71 -6.55
CA ALA A 39 -6.51 -11.20 -5.30
C ALA A 39 -8.00 -11.52 -5.45
N THR A 40 -8.53 -12.31 -4.50
CA THR A 40 -9.95 -12.64 -4.41
C THR A 40 -10.57 -12.00 -3.17
N GLY A 41 -11.74 -11.40 -3.33
CA GLY A 41 -12.49 -10.75 -2.28
C GLY A 41 -13.40 -11.67 -1.48
N PRO A 42 -14.01 -11.14 -0.40
CA PRO A 42 -14.87 -11.92 0.50
C PRO A 42 -16.09 -12.56 -0.15
N GLU A 43 -16.69 -11.93 -1.17
CA GLU A 43 -17.84 -12.50 -1.90
C GLU A 43 -17.42 -13.12 -3.24
N GLY A 44 -16.11 -13.40 -3.42
CA GLY A 44 -15.59 -14.00 -4.65
C GLY A 44 -15.22 -13.00 -5.74
N GLN A 45 -15.21 -11.69 -5.45
CA GLN A 45 -14.72 -10.68 -6.38
C GLN A 45 -13.29 -11.00 -6.80
N LYS A 46 -12.92 -10.70 -8.04
CA LYS A 46 -11.54 -10.78 -8.51
C LYS A 46 -11.02 -9.37 -8.73
N LEU A 47 -9.82 -9.09 -8.23
CA LEU A 47 -9.11 -7.84 -8.47
C LEU A 47 -7.76 -8.19 -9.09
N SER A 48 -7.32 -7.40 -10.05
CA SER A 48 -5.97 -7.44 -10.61
C SER A 48 -5.40 -6.04 -10.79
N VAL A 49 -4.07 -5.94 -10.73
CA VAL A 49 -3.31 -4.73 -11.03
C VAL A 49 -2.28 -5.02 -12.11
N SER A 50 -1.99 -4.05 -12.97
CA SER A 50 -0.98 -4.22 -14.03
C SER A 50 0.43 -4.45 -13.48
N LYS A 51 0.70 -3.95 -12.27
CA LYS A 51 1.97 -4.10 -11.57
C LYS A 51 1.77 -3.97 -10.06
N ALA A 52 2.29 -4.93 -9.30
CA ALA A 52 2.22 -4.94 -7.83
C ALA A 52 3.60 -4.89 -7.18
N SER A 53 4.68 -5.10 -7.93
CA SER A 53 6.03 -5.11 -7.40
C SER A 53 6.93 -4.21 -8.23
N GLY A 54 7.95 -3.68 -7.57
CA GLY A 54 8.93 -2.81 -8.19
C GLY A 54 8.34 -1.50 -8.73
N LEU A 55 7.36 -0.94 -8.02
CA LEU A 55 6.75 0.34 -8.39
C LEU A 55 7.72 1.51 -8.13
N ALA A 56 7.65 2.53 -8.98
CA ALA A 56 8.42 3.76 -8.78
C ALA A 56 7.94 4.51 -7.53
N GLU A 57 8.86 4.80 -6.59
CA GLU A 57 8.51 5.47 -5.33
C GLU A 57 7.89 6.86 -5.54
N ALA A 58 8.37 7.60 -6.55
CA ALA A 58 7.87 8.93 -6.90
C ALA A 58 6.43 8.93 -7.42
N GLY A 59 5.92 7.77 -7.84
CA GLY A 59 4.60 7.62 -8.41
C GLY A 59 4.61 6.88 -9.74
N GLU A 60 3.77 5.86 -9.86
CA GLU A 60 3.55 5.10 -11.08
C GLU A 60 2.04 4.92 -11.28
N THR A 61 1.56 5.12 -12.50
CA THR A 61 0.16 4.84 -12.83
C THR A 61 0.00 3.36 -13.13
N VAL A 62 -0.93 2.71 -12.44
CA VAL A 62 -1.28 1.30 -12.65
C VAL A 62 -2.73 1.17 -13.11
N THR A 63 -2.99 0.18 -13.94
CA THR A 63 -4.36 -0.22 -14.31
C THR A 63 -4.85 -1.24 -13.31
N VAL A 64 -6.03 -1.00 -12.74
CA VAL A 64 -6.72 -1.87 -11.79
C VAL A 64 -8.00 -2.36 -12.44
N SER A 65 -8.16 -3.68 -12.52
CA SER A 65 -9.35 -4.30 -13.10
C SER A 65 -10.04 -5.19 -12.08
N GLY A 66 -11.36 -5.16 -12.06
CA GLY A 66 -12.15 -5.95 -11.12
C GLY A 66 -13.36 -6.59 -11.80
N SER A 67 -13.78 -7.74 -11.28
CA SER A 67 -15.00 -8.44 -11.70
C SER A 67 -15.68 -9.16 -10.54
N GLY A 68 -16.99 -9.40 -10.67
CA GLY A 68 -17.81 -10.08 -9.66
C GLY A 68 -18.30 -9.17 -8.53
N TYR A 69 -18.24 -7.86 -8.70
CA TYR A 69 -18.69 -6.89 -7.69
C TYR A 69 -20.22 -6.79 -7.65
N ASN A 70 -20.77 -6.53 -6.46
CA ASN A 70 -22.16 -6.15 -6.26
C ASN A 70 -22.35 -4.67 -6.66
N THR A 71 -23.01 -4.48 -7.80
CA THR A 71 -23.30 -3.16 -8.39
C THR A 71 -24.30 -2.30 -7.62
N GLU A 72 -25.02 -2.85 -6.64
CA GLU A 72 -25.88 -2.08 -5.73
C GLU A 72 -25.08 -1.24 -4.72
N LYS A 73 -23.77 -1.52 -4.59
CA LYS A 73 -22.84 -0.84 -3.70
C LYS A 73 -21.71 -0.22 -4.53
N GLY A 74 -21.49 1.08 -4.35
CA GLY A 74 -20.30 1.74 -4.89
C GLY A 74 -19.04 1.35 -4.12
N ILE A 75 -17.89 1.42 -4.80
CA ILE A 75 -16.56 1.15 -4.23
C ILE A 75 -15.58 2.28 -4.55
N TYR A 76 -14.56 2.41 -3.72
CA TYR A 76 -13.32 3.09 -4.09
C TYR A 76 -12.26 2.08 -4.53
N VAL A 77 -11.61 2.37 -5.64
CA VAL A 77 -10.33 1.79 -6.05
C VAL A 77 -9.24 2.77 -5.62
N ALA A 78 -8.32 2.36 -4.74
CA ALA A 78 -7.35 3.29 -4.14
C ALA A 78 -6.08 2.56 -3.68
N PHE A 79 -5.06 3.33 -3.29
CA PHE A 79 -3.85 2.82 -2.65
C PHE A 79 -3.80 3.26 -1.17
N CYS A 80 -3.80 2.30 -0.25
CA CYS A 80 -3.96 2.59 1.18
C CYS A 80 -3.09 1.70 2.06
N VAL A 81 -2.89 2.14 3.30
CA VAL A 81 -2.36 1.28 4.37
C VAL A 81 -3.31 0.10 4.57
N ASP A 82 -2.72 -1.09 4.55
CA ASP A 82 -3.41 -2.35 4.78
C ASP A 82 -3.42 -2.66 6.28
N ASN A 83 -4.54 -2.33 6.93
CA ASN A 83 -4.76 -2.58 8.36
C ASN A 83 -5.09 -4.04 8.69
N GLY A 84 -4.94 -4.96 7.72
CA GLY A 84 -5.23 -6.38 7.87
C GLY A 84 -6.67 -6.77 7.55
N ALA A 85 -6.91 -8.08 7.60
CA ALA A 85 -8.19 -8.69 7.24
C ALA A 85 -9.35 -8.15 8.10
N GLY A 86 -10.49 -7.86 7.44
CA GLY A 86 -11.70 -7.36 8.10
C GLY A 86 -11.60 -5.92 8.66
N LYS A 87 -10.47 -5.22 8.47
CA LYS A 87 -10.29 -3.83 8.92
C LYS A 87 -10.26 -2.88 7.74
N THR A 88 -11.01 -1.78 7.77
CA THR A 88 -11.01 -0.81 6.66
C THR A 88 -9.59 -0.35 6.31
N PRO A 89 -9.14 -0.47 5.04
CA PRO A 89 -7.87 0.11 4.59
C PRO A 89 -7.90 1.63 4.71
N THR A 90 -6.95 2.20 5.45
CA THR A 90 -6.82 3.65 5.71
C THR A 90 -5.57 3.93 6.55
N PRO A 91 -4.90 5.09 6.45
CA PRO A 91 -5.11 6.15 5.46
C PRO A 91 -4.78 5.71 4.03
N CYS A 92 -5.35 6.41 3.05
CA CYS A 92 -5.01 6.23 1.65
C CYS A 92 -3.98 7.27 1.22
N VAL A 93 -2.94 6.81 0.53
CA VAL A 93 -1.91 7.69 -0.02
C VAL A 93 -2.50 8.37 -1.23
N GLY A 94 -2.62 9.69 -1.20
CA GLY A 94 -3.50 10.35 -2.17
C GLY A 94 -4.25 11.52 -1.62
N GLY A 95 -4.67 11.38 -0.36
CA GLY A 95 -5.85 12.10 0.11
C GLY A 95 -7.13 11.53 -0.52
N VAL A 96 -8.23 12.24 -0.34
CA VAL A 96 -9.50 11.91 -0.98
C VAL A 96 -9.59 12.65 -2.31
N ASP A 97 -9.82 11.91 -3.40
CA ASP A 97 -9.99 12.51 -4.73
C ASP A 97 -11.43 12.97 -4.93
N MET A 98 -11.77 14.13 -4.37
CA MET A 98 -13.13 14.67 -4.41
C MET A 98 -13.56 15.15 -5.80
N THR A 99 -12.61 15.48 -6.68
CA THR A 99 -12.90 15.97 -8.03
C THR A 99 -12.63 14.92 -9.11
N GLY A 100 -11.87 13.87 -8.79
CA GLY A 100 -11.44 12.86 -9.75
C GLY A 100 -10.15 13.24 -10.52
N ASP A 101 -9.57 14.40 -10.21
CA ASP A 101 -8.43 14.97 -10.96
C ASP A 101 -7.08 14.51 -10.43
N SER A 102 -6.99 14.10 -9.16
CA SER A 102 -5.71 13.73 -8.57
C SER A 102 -5.18 12.39 -9.11
N GLY A 103 -6.09 11.52 -9.56
CA GLY A 103 -5.81 10.16 -9.98
C GLY A 103 -5.43 9.22 -8.83
N ALA A 104 -5.50 9.65 -7.58
CA ALA A 104 -5.10 8.83 -6.43
C ALA A 104 -6.14 7.76 -6.06
N SER A 105 -7.40 7.98 -6.44
CA SER A 105 -8.47 7.00 -6.26
C SER A 105 -9.55 7.20 -7.32
N VAL A 106 -10.31 6.14 -7.59
CA VAL A 106 -11.48 6.20 -8.47
C VAL A 106 -12.69 5.68 -7.73
N TRP A 107 -13.78 6.44 -7.77
CA TRP A 107 -15.09 5.98 -7.32
C TRP A 107 -15.79 5.22 -8.45
N VAL A 108 -16.15 3.97 -8.19
CA VAL A 108 -16.93 3.14 -9.12
C VAL A 108 -18.31 2.90 -8.52
N SER A 109 -19.37 3.36 -9.18
CA SER A 109 -20.76 3.17 -8.75
C SER A 109 -21.70 3.30 -9.93
N SER A 110 -22.63 2.35 -10.07
CA SER A 110 -23.73 2.45 -11.05
C SER A 110 -24.94 3.18 -10.51
N ASN A 111 -24.94 3.53 -9.22
CA ASN A 111 -26.03 4.24 -8.57
C ASN A 111 -25.49 5.26 -7.54
N PRO A 112 -24.65 6.23 -7.99
CA PRO A 112 -24.11 7.25 -7.08
C PRO A 112 -25.24 8.18 -6.58
N PRO A 113 -25.12 8.74 -5.37
CA PRO A 113 -25.92 9.90 -4.97
C PRO A 113 -25.72 11.08 -5.91
N SER A 114 -26.62 12.07 -5.88
CA SER A 114 -26.62 13.19 -6.83
C SER A 114 -25.30 13.98 -6.89
N TYR A 115 -24.58 14.14 -5.77
CA TYR A 115 -23.27 14.81 -5.77
C TYR A 115 -22.16 14.00 -6.47
N GLY A 116 -22.40 12.71 -6.71
CA GLY A 116 -21.48 11.80 -7.39
C GLY A 116 -21.78 11.58 -8.86
N GLU A 117 -22.90 12.10 -9.35
CA GLU A 117 -23.22 12.06 -10.77
C GLU A 117 -22.14 12.81 -11.57
N GLY A 118 -21.59 12.15 -12.60
CA GLY A 118 -20.47 12.68 -13.38
C GLY A 118 -19.08 12.48 -12.76
N LEU A 119 -18.99 12.16 -11.47
CA LEU A 119 -17.72 11.83 -10.78
C LEU A 119 -17.48 10.33 -10.70
N ALA A 120 -18.51 9.56 -10.34
CA ALA A 120 -18.42 8.11 -10.24
C ALA A 120 -18.41 7.47 -11.63
N LYS A 121 -17.51 6.52 -11.85
CA LYS A 121 -17.53 5.68 -13.04
C LYS A 121 -18.52 4.53 -12.85
N PRO A 122 -19.45 4.29 -13.77
CA PRO A 122 -20.37 3.17 -13.64
C PRO A 122 -19.62 1.83 -13.74
N TYR A 123 -20.11 0.81 -13.03
CA TYR A 123 -19.72 -0.56 -13.36
C TYR A 123 -20.27 -0.93 -14.74
N THR A 124 -19.59 -1.85 -15.41
CA THR A 124 -20.22 -2.67 -16.45
C THR A 124 -20.86 -3.91 -15.79
N GLY A 125 -21.91 -4.45 -16.41
CA GLY A 125 -22.69 -5.55 -15.83
C GLY A 125 -23.67 -5.09 -14.74
N SER A 126 -24.25 -6.05 -14.02
CA SER A 126 -25.30 -5.81 -13.01
C SER A 126 -25.29 -6.87 -11.91
N ALA A 127 -26.07 -6.62 -10.85
CA ALA A 127 -26.12 -7.47 -9.65
C ALA A 127 -24.70 -7.80 -9.15
N HIS A 128 -24.38 -9.08 -8.91
CA HIS A 128 -23.06 -9.58 -8.48
C HIS A 128 -22.12 -9.90 -9.65
N LYS A 129 -22.30 -9.26 -10.81
CA LYS A 129 -21.47 -9.42 -12.01
C LYS A 129 -20.84 -8.10 -12.45
N GLY A 130 -20.78 -7.12 -11.55
CA GLY A 130 -20.14 -5.82 -11.77
C GLY A 130 -18.67 -5.97 -12.13
N SER A 131 -18.23 -5.23 -13.14
CA SER A 131 -16.84 -5.16 -13.58
C SER A 131 -16.39 -3.72 -13.83
N PHE A 132 -15.08 -3.48 -13.74
CA PHE A 132 -14.47 -2.18 -14.02
C PHE A 132 -13.01 -2.35 -14.47
N SER A 133 -12.49 -1.33 -15.15
CA SER A 133 -11.06 -1.15 -15.39
C SER A 133 -10.74 0.34 -15.31
N VAL A 134 -9.86 0.71 -14.38
CA VAL A 134 -9.55 2.10 -14.05
C VAL A 134 -8.05 2.27 -13.82
N GLN A 135 -7.55 3.49 -13.92
CA GLN A 135 -6.17 3.81 -13.60
C GLN A 135 -6.10 4.58 -12.28
N ILE A 136 -5.11 4.27 -11.45
CA ILE A 136 -4.76 5.05 -10.28
C ILE A 136 -3.26 5.30 -10.23
N LYS A 137 -2.85 6.44 -9.66
CA LYS A 137 -1.45 6.78 -9.41
C LYS A 137 -1.03 6.27 -8.02
N VAL A 138 -0.12 5.30 -8.00
CA VAL A 138 0.43 4.70 -6.78
C VAL A 138 1.79 5.33 -6.50
N ARG A 139 1.93 6.00 -5.35
CA ARG A 139 3.18 6.59 -4.89
C ARG A 139 3.53 6.06 -3.51
N ALA A 140 4.82 5.99 -3.19
CA ALA A 140 5.30 5.41 -1.94
C ALA A 140 4.83 6.14 -0.68
N LYS A 141 4.66 7.46 -0.77
CA LYS A 141 4.33 8.30 0.39
C LYS A 141 3.65 9.60 0.01
N ASP A 142 3.05 10.22 1.02
CA ASP A 142 2.62 11.62 1.01
C ASP A 142 2.95 12.28 2.37
N ALA A 143 2.40 13.46 2.62
CA ALA A 143 2.64 14.19 3.86
C ALA A 143 2.18 13.43 5.13
N ASN A 144 1.26 12.48 5.01
CA ASN A 144 0.62 11.81 6.14
C ASN A 144 0.99 10.34 6.26
N THR A 145 1.36 9.69 5.15
CA THR A 145 1.54 8.24 5.06
C THR A 145 2.82 7.90 4.32
N ASP A 146 3.59 6.94 4.83
CA ASP A 146 4.80 6.45 4.19
C ASP A 146 4.81 4.91 4.17
N CYS A 147 4.56 4.35 3.00
CA CYS A 147 4.48 2.91 2.76
C CYS A 147 5.85 2.23 2.63
N THR A 148 6.95 2.99 2.71
CA THR A 148 8.32 2.45 2.73
C THR A 148 8.82 2.21 4.14
N LYS A 149 8.10 2.70 5.16
CA LYS A 149 8.47 2.50 6.56
C LYS A 149 8.31 1.02 6.95
N SER A 150 9.29 0.53 7.70
CA SER A 150 9.23 -0.82 8.27
C SER A 150 7.95 -1.03 9.08
N GLY A 151 7.28 -2.15 8.84
CA GLY A 151 6.02 -2.50 9.50
C GLY A 151 4.77 -1.84 8.90
N VAL A 152 4.91 -1.00 7.86
CA VAL A 152 3.77 -0.44 7.12
C VAL A 152 3.57 -1.26 5.84
N THR A 153 2.46 -2.00 5.78
CA THR A 153 2.03 -2.65 4.54
C THR A 153 1.02 -1.76 3.84
N CYS A 154 1.20 -1.52 2.56
CA CYS A 154 0.21 -0.83 1.74
C CYS A 154 -0.22 -1.72 0.57
N SER A 155 -1.48 -1.56 0.18
CA SER A 155 -2.13 -2.38 -0.83
C SER A 155 -2.90 -1.50 -1.80
N VAL A 156 -2.95 -1.90 -3.07
CA VAL A 156 -4.03 -1.46 -3.96
C VAL A 156 -5.28 -2.22 -3.53
N ILE A 157 -6.35 -1.47 -3.28
CA ILE A 157 -7.57 -2.00 -2.68
C ILE A 157 -8.79 -1.66 -3.52
N THR A 158 -9.82 -2.47 -3.31
CA THR A 158 -11.19 -1.99 -3.35
C THR A 158 -11.73 -1.89 -1.94
N ARG A 159 -12.68 -0.98 -1.68
CA ARG A 159 -13.51 -0.97 -0.48
C ARG A 159 -14.85 -0.35 -0.82
N ASN A 160 -15.92 -0.71 -0.11
CA ASN A 160 -17.19 0.00 -0.28
C ASN A 160 -17.02 1.50 -0.01
N ASP A 161 -17.77 2.31 -0.75
CA ASP A 161 -17.64 3.76 -0.70
C ASP A 161 -18.07 4.34 0.66
N HIS A 162 -17.97 5.65 0.79
CA HIS A 162 -18.18 6.37 2.05
C HIS A 162 -19.62 6.26 2.58
N THR A 163 -20.58 5.84 1.76
CA THR A 163 -21.95 5.55 2.23
C THR A 163 -22.01 4.27 3.07
N ARG A 164 -20.96 3.42 3.01
CA ARG A 164 -20.87 2.10 3.65
C ARG A 164 -19.45 1.79 4.16
N GLY A 165 -18.74 2.77 4.73
CA GLY A 165 -17.30 2.67 5.02
C GLY A 165 -16.85 1.56 6.00
N GLY A 166 -17.77 1.02 6.81
CA GLY A 166 -17.52 -0.13 7.68
C GLY A 166 -17.79 -1.49 7.04
N ASP A 167 -18.48 -1.52 5.90
CA ASP A 167 -18.80 -2.76 5.19
C ASP A 167 -17.59 -3.24 4.37
N GLN A 168 -17.05 -4.38 4.75
CA GLN A 168 -15.88 -4.98 4.12
C GLN A 168 -16.22 -6.03 3.05
N SER A 169 -17.50 -6.19 2.68
CA SER A 169 -17.95 -7.28 1.82
C SER A 169 -17.38 -7.26 0.39
N GLN A 170 -16.88 -6.10 -0.05
CA GLN A 170 -16.18 -5.94 -1.34
C GLN A 170 -14.74 -5.44 -1.18
N THR A 171 -14.16 -5.62 0.01
CA THR A 171 -12.78 -5.21 0.26
C THR A 171 -11.80 -6.26 -0.25
N VAL A 172 -11.13 -5.97 -1.35
CA VAL A 172 -10.06 -6.79 -1.91
C VAL A 172 -8.74 -6.07 -1.75
N ARG A 173 -7.64 -6.80 -1.51
CA ARG A 173 -6.32 -6.23 -1.21
C ARG A 173 -5.25 -6.92 -2.04
N ILE A 174 -4.47 -6.12 -2.74
CA ILE A 174 -3.25 -6.56 -3.43
C ILE A 174 -2.09 -5.78 -2.81
N PRO A 175 -1.28 -6.41 -1.93
CA PRO A 175 -0.08 -5.80 -1.39
C PRO A 175 0.84 -5.34 -2.52
N VAL A 176 1.53 -4.21 -2.33
CA VAL A 176 2.51 -3.75 -3.31
C VAL A 176 3.89 -3.53 -2.70
N THR A 177 4.91 -3.57 -3.54
CA THR A 177 6.27 -3.22 -3.17
C THR A 177 6.85 -2.16 -4.12
N PHE A 178 7.68 -1.29 -3.55
CA PHE A 178 8.43 -0.27 -4.29
C PHE A 178 9.88 -0.71 -4.49
N GLY A 179 10.55 -0.14 -5.50
CA GLY A 179 11.96 -0.42 -5.82
C GLY A 179 12.16 -0.94 -7.25
N GLY A 180 13.39 -1.13 -7.71
CA GLY A 180 13.65 -1.67 -9.06
C GLY A 180 13.63 -0.66 -10.21
N GLY A 181 13.63 0.64 -9.90
CA GLY A 181 13.86 1.72 -10.87
C GLY A 181 15.34 1.97 -11.15
N ALA A 182 16.10 0.93 -11.50
CA ALA A 182 17.23 1.09 -12.41
C ALA A 182 16.82 0.31 -13.64
N SER A 183 16.46 1.03 -14.70
CA SER A 183 16.49 0.44 -16.03
C SER A 183 17.86 -0.21 -16.16
N SER A 184 17.89 -1.53 -16.24
CA SER A 184 19.02 -2.20 -16.87
C SER A 184 18.93 -1.81 -18.33
N ASP A 185 19.45 -0.63 -18.67
CA ASP A 185 20.02 -0.43 -19.99
C ASP A 185 21.12 -1.47 -20.08
N SER A 186 20.82 -2.57 -20.76
CA SER A 186 21.83 -3.53 -21.19
C SER A 186 22.74 -2.80 -22.16
N ASP A 187 23.77 -2.14 -21.64
CA ASP A 187 24.99 -1.87 -22.38
C ASP A 187 25.64 -3.21 -22.70
N ASP A 188 25.20 -3.84 -23.79
CA ASP A 188 25.92 -4.93 -24.44
C ASP A 188 27.22 -4.39 -25.02
N THR A 189 28.26 -4.29 -24.18
CA THR A 189 29.65 -4.14 -24.62
C THR A 189 30.39 -5.47 -24.47
N ALA A 190 30.40 -6.18 -25.59
CA ALA A 190 31.33 -7.20 -26.10
C ALA A 190 32.40 -7.83 -25.17
N SER A 191 32.47 -9.16 -25.22
CA SER A 191 33.74 -9.90 -25.13
C SER A 191 33.75 -11.04 -26.15
N ALA A 192 34.31 -10.78 -27.33
CA ALA A 192 34.65 -11.79 -28.32
C ALA A 192 36.14 -12.12 -28.21
N GLY A 193 36.45 -13.39 -27.91
CA GLY A 193 37.81 -13.92 -27.89
C GLY A 193 38.42 -14.05 -29.30
N PRO A 194 39.76 -14.15 -29.41
CA PRO A 194 40.45 -14.09 -30.69
C PRO A 194 40.54 -15.46 -31.36
N SER A 195 40.30 -15.52 -32.67
CA SER A 195 40.85 -16.56 -33.56
C SER A 195 40.92 -16.06 -35.00
N SER A 196 41.87 -16.63 -35.72
CA SER A 196 42.73 -15.99 -36.71
C SER A 196 42.38 -16.27 -38.18
N THR A 197 42.92 -15.40 -39.04
CA THR A 197 43.43 -15.66 -40.41
C THR A 197 42.52 -15.36 -41.63
N ALA A 198 42.89 -14.25 -42.30
CA ALA A 198 42.96 -13.93 -43.73
C ALA A 198 41.86 -14.38 -44.73
N THR A 199 41.37 -13.43 -45.54
CA THR A 199 41.57 -13.39 -47.02
C THR A 199 41.02 -12.08 -47.60
N ALA A 200 41.75 -11.54 -48.58
CA ALA A 200 41.52 -10.28 -49.28
C ALA A 200 40.33 -10.31 -50.25
N GLY A 201 39.74 -9.13 -50.49
CA GLY A 201 38.80 -8.86 -51.57
C GLY A 201 38.67 -7.35 -51.81
N SER A 202 39.06 -6.91 -53.01
CA SER A 202 39.27 -5.53 -53.45
C SER A 202 38.01 -4.88 -54.06
N GLY A 203 37.99 -3.54 -54.15
CA GLY A 203 37.06 -2.72 -54.94
C GLY A 203 36.46 -1.57 -54.11
N SER A 204 37.09 -0.40 -53.96
CA SER A 204 37.39 0.69 -54.91
C SER A 204 36.18 1.56 -55.33
N THR A 205 36.45 2.87 -55.40
CA THR A 205 35.69 4.02 -55.95
C THR A 205 34.74 4.76 -54.98
N THR A 206 35.20 5.87 -54.36
CA THR A 206 35.06 7.31 -54.77
C THR A 206 33.61 7.83 -54.62
N ASN A 207 33.28 9.00 -54.06
CA ASN A 207 33.92 10.31 -54.15
C ASN A 207 33.21 11.32 -53.20
N GLY A 208 33.93 12.36 -52.74
CA GLY A 208 33.39 13.66 -52.29
C GLY A 208 33.21 13.81 -50.76
N THR A 209 34.12 14.42 -49.97
CA THR A 209 34.69 15.79 -50.01
C THR A 209 33.58 16.85 -49.87
N ALA A 210 33.62 17.89 -49.04
CA ALA A 210 34.37 18.31 -47.85
C ALA A 210 33.73 19.63 -47.39
N GLY A 211 34.09 20.11 -46.21
CA GLY A 211 33.77 21.45 -45.69
C GLY A 211 33.53 21.34 -44.18
N THR A 212 34.54 21.23 -43.32
CA THR A 212 35.68 22.13 -43.01
C THR A 212 35.26 23.46 -42.37
N GLY A 213 35.65 23.57 -41.10
CA GLY A 213 35.99 24.82 -40.41
C GLY A 213 34.95 25.23 -39.37
N SER A 214 35.30 25.68 -38.17
CA SER A 214 36.56 25.74 -37.43
C SER A 214 36.19 26.03 -35.98
N SER A 215 37.05 25.57 -35.08
CA SER A 215 37.14 25.86 -33.65
C SER A 215 36.81 27.30 -33.24
N THR A 216 36.21 27.51 -32.06
CA THR A 216 36.78 28.30 -30.93
C THR A 216 35.98 28.03 -29.64
N SER A 217 36.75 28.07 -28.56
CA SER A 217 36.53 27.80 -27.14
C SER A 217 35.61 28.75 -26.35
N SER A 218 35.24 28.25 -25.16
CA SER A 218 35.19 28.93 -23.83
C SER A 218 33.86 29.44 -23.26
N SER A 219 33.77 29.29 -21.93
CA SER A 219 32.85 29.88 -20.92
C SER A 219 31.39 29.41 -20.97
N GLY A 220 30.70 29.05 -19.87
CA GLY A 220 30.85 29.42 -18.46
C GLY A 220 29.68 30.32 -18.04
N GLY A 221 28.72 29.79 -17.27
CA GLY A 221 27.56 30.50 -16.69
C GLY A 221 26.30 29.61 -16.74
N SER A 222 25.77 29.04 -15.66
CA SER A 222 25.13 29.61 -14.46
C SER A 222 23.97 30.57 -14.74
N MET A 223 22.94 30.48 -13.88
CA MET A 223 21.63 31.16 -13.81
C MET A 223 20.45 30.34 -14.40
N ALA A 224 19.27 30.21 -13.77
CA ALA A 224 18.71 30.96 -12.64
C ALA A 224 17.76 30.09 -11.79
N SER A 225 17.96 30.21 -10.47
CA SER A 225 16.97 29.98 -9.43
C SER A 225 15.93 31.10 -9.46
N THR A 226 14.65 30.76 -9.50
CA THR A 226 13.56 31.69 -9.16
C THR A 226 13.02 31.32 -7.80
N GLY A 227 13.54 32.01 -6.78
CA GLY A 227 12.93 32.10 -5.48
C GLY A 227 11.66 32.95 -5.54
N ALA A 228 10.66 32.52 -4.79
CA ALA A 228 9.58 33.36 -4.33
C ALA A 228 9.42 33.12 -2.83
N ASP A 229 10.33 33.74 -2.06
CA ASP A 229 10.17 33.96 -0.64
C ASP A 229 9.07 35.00 -0.43
N LEU A 230 7.92 34.57 0.08
CA LEU A 230 6.99 35.45 0.79
C LEU A 230 6.70 34.83 2.15
N ALA A 231 7.58 35.16 3.09
CA ALA A 231 7.35 35.04 4.51
C ALA A 231 6.27 36.05 4.94
N MET A 232 5.23 35.55 5.62
CA MET A 232 4.35 36.36 6.46
C MET A 232 4.22 35.68 7.83
N PRO A 233 4.64 36.33 8.93
CA PRO A 233 4.47 35.80 10.28
C PRO A 233 3.18 36.36 10.88
N LEU A 234 2.25 35.49 11.26
CA LEU A 234 1.23 35.82 12.26
C LEU A 234 1.06 34.63 13.20
N GLY A 235 1.84 34.66 14.27
CA GLY A 235 1.53 33.91 15.48
C GLY A 235 0.42 34.64 16.23
N LEU A 236 -0.70 33.94 16.46
CA LEU A 236 -1.60 34.23 17.57
C LEU A 236 -2.04 32.91 18.20
N THR A 237 -1.59 32.77 19.43
CA THR A 237 -2.00 31.78 20.43
C THR A 237 -3.49 31.87 20.72
N ALA A 238 -4.20 30.74 20.74
CA ALA A 238 -5.40 30.57 21.55
C ALA A 238 -5.57 29.09 21.93
N ALA A 239 -4.98 28.74 23.07
CA ALA A 239 -5.41 27.59 23.86
C ALA A 239 -6.75 27.91 24.53
N GLY A 240 -7.69 26.98 24.48
CA GLY A 240 -8.87 26.99 25.34
C GLY A 240 -10.19 26.78 24.62
N LEU A 241 -10.75 25.57 24.74
CA LEU A 241 -12.10 25.33 25.28
C LEU A 241 -12.41 23.82 25.24
N VAL A 242 -11.98 23.14 26.31
CA VAL A 242 -12.57 21.87 26.74
C VAL A 242 -13.79 22.21 27.58
N ALA A 243 -14.93 21.56 27.28
CA ALA A 243 -16.08 21.26 28.15
C ALA A 243 -17.42 21.72 27.57
N VAL A 244 -18.11 20.86 26.79
CA VAL A 244 -19.53 20.52 27.00
C VAL A 244 -19.80 19.18 26.29
N GLY A 245 -19.93 18.08 27.04
CA GLY A 245 -20.29 16.78 26.45
C GLY A 245 -20.76 15.71 27.42
N ALA A 246 -20.81 15.99 28.72
CA ALA A 246 -21.21 15.03 29.76
C ALA A 246 -22.70 15.15 30.18
N GLY A 247 -23.50 15.97 29.51
CA GLY A 247 -24.91 16.22 29.88
C GLY A 247 -25.95 15.31 29.21
N THR A 248 -25.62 14.68 28.07
CA THR A 248 -26.60 13.94 27.27
C THR A 248 -26.77 12.47 27.68
N TRP A 249 -25.80 11.90 28.41
CA TRP A 249 -25.83 10.50 28.83
C TRP A 249 -26.75 10.25 30.04
N PHE A 250 -26.90 11.25 30.93
CA PHE A 250 -27.70 11.09 32.16
C PHE A 250 -29.22 11.13 31.89
N TRP A 251 -29.66 11.84 30.85
CA TRP A 251 -31.08 11.94 30.50
C TRP A 251 -31.58 10.72 29.68
N ALA A 252 -30.68 10.03 28.95
CA ALA A 252 -31.02 8.82 28.22
C ALA A 252 -31.19 7.58 29.12
N ARG A 253 -30.57 7.55 30.31
CA ARG A 253 -30.71 6.44 31.27
C ARG A 253 -32.05 6.48 32.03
N ARG A 254 -32.62 7.67 32.25
CA ARG A 254 -33.87 7.84 33.01
C ARG A 254 -35.13 7.40 32.24
N ARG A 255 -35.09 7.32 30.91
CA ARG A 255 -36.24 6.91 30.08
C ARG A 255 -36.38 5.40 29.83
N ARG A 256 -35.43 4.58 30.29
CA ARG A 256 -35.49 3.11 30.19
C ARG A 256 -35.91 2.37 31.46
N ALA A 257 -36.18 3.09 32.56
CA ALA A 257 -36.58 2.49 33.84
C ALA A 257 -38.08 2.67 34.19
N GLY A 258 -38.94 3.00 33.20
CA GLY A 258 -40.32 3.45 33.47
C GLY A 258 -41.43 2.84 32.62
N ARG A 259 -41.29 1.60 32.09
CA ARG A 259 -42.42 0.87 31.52
C ARG A 259 -42.44 -0.59 32.00
N PRO A 260 -43.21 -0.89 33.06
CA PRO A 260 -43.69 -2.24 33.33
C PRO A 260 -44.59 -2.69 32.19
N GLY A 261 -44.52 -3.98 31.86
CA GLY A 261 -45.26 -4.59 30.77
C GLY A 261 -46.77 -4.62 30.99
N ASP A 262 -47.48 -4.83 29.89
CA ASP A 262 -48.79 -5.45 29.95
C ASP A 262 -48.88 -6.50 28.85
N ALA A 263 -49.09 -7.73 29.31
CA ALA A 263 -49.47 -8.87 28.50
C ALA A 263 -50.96 -9.11 28.80
N SER A 264 -51.82 -9.06 27.79
CA SER A 264 -53.11 -9.71 27.87
C SER A 264 -53.65 -10.05 26.48
N THR A 265 -53.74 -11.36 26.27
CA THR A 265 -54.74 -12.14 25.53
C THR A 265 -55.97 -11.41 24.99
N GLY A 266 -56.27 -11.72 23.72
CA GLY A 266 -57.54 -11.54 23.02
C GLY A 266 -57.42 -12.14 21.63
#